data_AF-A0ABC8V8C7-F1
#
_entry.id   AF-A0ABC8V8C7-F1
#
_cell.length_a   1.000
_cell.length_b   1.000
_cell.length_c   1.000
_cell.angle_alpha   90.00
_cell.angle_beta   90.00
_cell.angle_gamma   90.00
#
_symmetry.space_group_name_H-M   'P 1'
#
loop_
_entity.id
_entity.type
_entity.pdbx_description
1 polymer ?
#
loop_
_entity_poly.entity_id
_entity_poly.type
_entity_poly.pdbx_seq_one_letter_code
_entity_poly.pdbx_strand_id
1 'polypeptide(L)'
;MASVPKLLLLVLCSYHTLVAHAGGDLSYTVLSLGSLKSDSVCSKTKATPSSSTGFTVPLHHRHGPCSPLTSKNMPTLAEKLQRDKLRAANIQRKFSAAIGIGGAFQQSDATVPTTLGTSLNTLEYVITVGLGSPAVTQTVLIDTGSDVSWVQCKPCSQCHSQADPLFDPSSSSTYSPFSCGSATCTQLGQEGNGCSSSQQCQYIVKYGDDSTTTGTYSSDTLALGSNTVSDFQFGCSNVESGFNDQADGLMGLGGAAQSLVSQTAGTFGSAFSYCLPPTPGSSGFLTLGAGTSGFVTTPMLRSSQIPTFYGVRLQAIRVGGTQLNIPSSAFSAGAIMDSGTVITRLPRTAYSALSSAFKAGMKQYKPAPASGILDTCFNFKGQTSISIPTVALVFSGGAVVDLDPNGIMLSNCLAFAGNSDDTSLGIIGNVQQRTFEVLYNVGGGAVGFRSGAC
;
A
#
# COMPACT_ATOMS: atom_id res chain seq x y z
N MET A 1 -1.96 51.10 58.40
CA MET A 1 -2.68 50.97 57.12
C MET A 1 -1.72 50.47 56.07
N ALA A 2 -1.81 49.19 55.71
CA ALA A 2 -1.43 48.60 54.41
C ALA A 2 -1.61 47.07 54.55
N SER A 3 -2.63 46.55 53.89
CA SER A 3 -2.99 45.13 53.85
C SER A 3 -2.17 44.42 52.78
N VAL A 4 -1.53 43.30 53.12
CA VAL A 4 -0.89 42.38 52.17
C VAL A 4 -1.91 41.30 51.80
N PRO A 5 -2.25 41.08 50.50
CA PRO A 5 -3.18 40.04 50.13
C PRO A 5 -2.46 38.68 50.14
N LYS A 6 -2.99 37.72 50.91
CA LYS A 6 -2.63 36.31 50.80
C LYS A 6 -3.22 35.75 49.51
N LEU A 7 -2.37 35.43 48.55
CA LEU A 7 -2.72 34.68 47.35
C LEU A 7 -3.05 33.23 47.77
N LEU A 8 -4.31 32.83 47.62
CA LEU A 8 -4.76 31.46 47.86
C LEU A 8 -4.35 30.59 46.66
N LEU A 9 -3.32 29.77 46.82
CA LEU A 9 -2.95 28.75 45.82
C LEU A 9 -3.97 27.60 45.91
N LEU A 10 -4.95 27.58 45.00
CA LEU A 10 -5.81 26.42 44.78
C LEU A 10 -5.01 25.34 44.05
N VAL A 11 -4.50 24.37 44.80
CA VAL A 11 -3.95 23.12 44.24
C VAL A 11 -5.14 22.28 43.80
N LEU A 12 -5.52 22.40 42.54
CA LEU A 12 -6.43 21.45 41.88
C LEU A 12 -5.66 20.15 41.67
N CYS A 13 -5.85 19.18 42.59
CA CYS A 13 -5.49 17.79 42.37
C CYS A 13 -6.39 17.22 41.25
N SER A 14 -5.99 17.43 39.99
CA SER A 14 -6.48 16.63 38.88
C SER A 14 -5.97 15.21 39.08
N TYR A 15 -6.89 14.28 39.37
CA TYR A 15 -6.66 12.85 39.24
C TYR A 15 -6.36 12.54 37.77
N HIS A 16 -5.11 12.69 37.37
CA HIS A 16 -4.59 12.01 36.20
C HIS A 16 -4.46 10.54 36.57
N THR A 17 -5.45 9.74 36.17
CA THR A 17 -5.25 8.32 35.94
C THR A 17 -4.19 8.18 34.85
N LEU A 18 -2.92 8.17 35.28
CA LEU A 18 -1.82 7.57 34.56
C LEU A 18 -2.14 6.08 34.44
N VAL A 19 -2.86 5.70 33.39
CA VAL A 19 -2.82 4.34 32.89
C VAL A 19 -1.45 4.19 32.23
N ALA A 20 -0.45 3.92 33.07
CA ALA A 20 0.75 3.25 32.63
C ALA A 20 0.28 1.93 31.99
N HIS A 21 0.36 1.85 30.66
CA HIS A 21 0.27 0.57 29.98
C HIS A 21 1.55 -0.19 30.35
N ALA A 22 1.49 -0.89 31.49
CA ALA A 22 2.40 -1.98 31.75
C ALA A 22 2.35 -2.89 30.53
N GLY A 23 3.50 -3.09 29.88
CA GLY A 23 3.68 -4.08 28.82
C GLY A 23 3.36 -5.45 29.39
N GLY A 24 2.10 -5.85 29.28
CA GLY A 24 1.65 -7.20 29.53
C GLY A 24 1.96 -8.02 28.29
N ASP A 25 2.84 -9.00 28.46
CA ASP A 25 3.15 -10.11 27.56
C ASP A 25 1.87 -10.86 27.16
N LEU A 26 1.06 -10.30 26.27
CA LEU A 26 -0.02 -11.03 25.62
C LEU A 26 0.61 -11.87 24.52
N SER A 27 1.03 -13.08 24.89
CA SER A 27 1.48 -14.11 23.96
C SER A 27 0.37 -14.58 22.99
N TYR A 28 -0.89 -14.26 23.31
CA TYR A 28 -2.07 -14.59 22.50
C TYR A 28 -3.05 -13.43 22.45
N THR A 29 -3.83 -13.39 21.39
CA THR A 29 -4.94 -12.45 21.19
C THR A 29 -6.19 -13.20 20.73
N VAL A 30 -7.36 -12.71 21.13
CA VAL A 30 -8.65 -13.33 20.82
C VAL A 30 -9.27 -12.61 19.62
N LEU A 31 -9.56 -13.36 18.56
CA LEU A 31 -10.18 -12.89 17.34
C LEU A 31 -11.59 -13.46 17.23
N SER A 32 -12.58 -12.59 17.06
CA SER A 32 -13.95 -13.02 16.72
C SER A 32 -13.99 -13.53 15.28
N LEU A 33 -14.52 -14.73 15.04
CA LEU A 33 -14.67 -15.21 13.65
C LEU A 33 -15.68 -14.38 12.85
N GLY A 34 -16.53 -13.61 13.53
CA GLY A 34 -17.42 -12.64 12.89
C GLY A 34 -16.66 -11.51 12.19
N SER A 35 -15.53 -11.04 12.75
CA SER A 35 -14.75 -9.94 12.16
C SER A 35 -13.93 -10.37 10.94
N LEU A 36 -13.77 -11.67 10.72
CA LEU A 36 -13.16 -12.23 9.50
C LEU A 36 -14.14 -12.29 8.31
N LYS A 37 -15.43 -12.03 8.54
CA LYS A 37 -16.44 -11.97 7.47
C LYS A 37 -16.51 -10.56 6.89
N SER A 38 -16.82 -10.46 5.61
CA SER A 38 -17.09 -9.17 4.99
C SER A 38 -18.37 -8.58 5.58
N ASP A 39 -18.29 -7.36 6.08
CA ASP A 39 -19.46 -6.60 6.49
C ASP A 39 -20.33 -6.28 5.27
N SER A 40 -21.65 -6.26 5.48
CA SER A 40 -22.62 -5.87 4.44
C SER A 40 -22.95 -4.38 4.45
N VAL A 41 -22.51 -3.65 5.48
CA VAL A 41 -22.83 -2.23 5.70
C VAL A 41 -21.52 -1.47 5.97
N CYS A 42 -21.44 -0.25 5.45
CA CYS A 42 -20.33 0.64 5.76
C CYS A 42 -20.44 1.17 7.20
N SER A 43 -19.44 0.85 8.02
CA SER A 43 -19.31 1.33 9.39
C SER A 43 -18.52 2.63 9.41
N LYS A 44 -19.04 3.65 10.10
CA LYS A 44 -18.29 4.90 10.37
C LYS A 44 -17.17 4.61 11.37
N THR A 45 -16.01 4.22 10.85
CA THR A 45 -14.82 4.00 11.69
C THR A 45 -14.12 5.34 11.93
N LYS A 46 -13.59 5.54 13.14
CA LYS A 46 -12.88 6.76 13.52
C LYS A 46 -11.45 6.71 12.99
N ALA A 47 -11.25 7.12 11.74
CA ALA A 47 -9.92 7.37 11.20
C ALA A 47 -9.26 8.52 11.99
N THR A 48 -8.04 8.31 12.46
CA THR A 48 -7.29 9.32 13.23
C THR A 48 -5.93 9.58 12.59
N PRO A 49 -5.84 10.33 11.48
CA PRO A 49 -4.57 10.64 10.81
C PRO A 49 -3.57 11.33 11.74
N SER A 50 -2.27 11.16 11.49
CA SER A 50 -1.21 11.75 12.32
C SER A 50 -1.05 13.26 12.16
N SER A 51 -1.50 13.83 11.03
CA SER A 51 -1.35 15.24 10.70
C SER A 51 -2.71 15.93 10.57
N SER A 52 -2.84 17.10 11.20
CA SER A 52 -3.93 18.04 10.93
C SER A 52 -3.58 19.06 9.85
N THR A 53 -2.34 19.05 9.35
CA THR A 53 -1.82 20.02 8.37
C THR A 53 -1.63 19.43 6.97
N GLY A 54 -1.49 18.10 6.89
CA GLY A 54 -1.45 17.36 5.63
C GLY A 54 -2.85 17.20 5.03
N PHE A 55 -2.89 16.93 3.73
CA PHE A 55 -4.13 16.64 3.02
C PHE A 55 -4.51 15.18 3.20
N THR A 56 -5.76 14.89 3.60
CA THR A 56 -6.24 13.52 3.84
C THR A 56 -7.51 13.23 3.04
N VAL A 57 -7.55 12.08 2.36
CA VAL A 57 -8.76 11.52 1.72
C VAL A 57 -9.18 10.22 2.38
N PRO A 58 -10.50 9.93 2.40
CA PRO A 58 -10.99 8.59 2.66
C PRO A 58 -10.39 7.58 1.69
N LEU A 59 -10.05 6.42 2.22
CA LEU A 59 -9.57 5.27 1.45
C LEU A 59 -10.46 4.08 1.77
N HIS A 60 -10.87 3.35 0.75
CA HIS A 60 -11.81 2.24 0.90
C HIS A 60 -11.29 0.98 0.21
N HIS A 61 -11.63 -0.18 0.76
CA HIS A 61 -11.44 -1.42 0.04
C HIS A 61 -12.43 -1.48 -1.15
N ARG A 62 -11.95 -1.66 -2.37
CA ARG A 62 -12.70 -1.54 -3.65
C ARG A 62 -13.97 -2.39 -3.72
N HIS A 63 -13.97 -3.54 -3.04
CA HIS A 63 -15.10 -4.47 -2.99
C HIS A 63 -15.95 -4.38 -1.71
N GLY A 64 -15.62 -3.45 -0.80
CA GLY A 64 -16.33 -3.28 0.46
C GLY A 64 -17.56 -2.38 0.32
N PRO A 65 -18.51 -2.43 1.28
CA PRO A 65 -19.71 -1.60 1.26
C PRO A 65 -19.43 -0.10 1.44
N CYS A 66 -18.23 0.29 1.87
CA CYS A 66 -17.81 1.71 1.89
C CYS A 66 -17.27 2.21 0.54
N SER A 67 -17.05 1.30 -0.42
CA SER A 67 -16.48 1.66 -1.72
C SER A 67 -17.48 2.47 -2.54
N PRO A 68 -17.06 3.56 -3.21
CA PRO A 68 -17.87 4.23 -4.22
C PRO A 68 -18.02 3.37 -5.50
N LEU A 69 -17.18 2.34 -5.68
CA LEU A 69 -17.28 1.43 -6.81
C LEU A 69 -18.43 0.43 -6.64
N THR A 70 -19.22 0.25 -7.70
CA THR A 70 -20.24 -0.80 -7.75
C THR A 70 -19.59 -2.16 -8.05
N SER A 71 -19.13 -2.84 -7.00
CA SER A 71 -18.52 -4.16 -7.15
C SER A 71 -19.53 -5.20 -7.61
N LYS A 72 -19.47 -5.61 -8.89
CA LYS A 72 -20.36 -6.66 -9.44
C LYS A 72 -19.89 -8.08 -9.14
N ASN A 73 -18.57 -8.30 -8.95
CA ASN A 73 -17.99 -9.63 -8.66
C ASN A 73 -16.76 -9.50 -7.74
N MET A 74 -16.83 -10.06 -6.53
CA MET A 74 -15.66 -10.17 -5.65
C MET A 74 -14.89 -11.44 -6.03
N PRO A 75 -13.57 -11.38 -6.28
CA PRO A 75 -12.78 -12.58 -6.57
C PRO A 75 -12.73 -13.48 -5.33
N THR A 76 -12.74 -14.79 -5.57
CA THR A 76 -12.51 -15.80 -4.55
C THR A 76 -11.12 -15.64 -3.93
N LEU A 77 -10.92 -16.14 -2.71
CA LEU A 77 -9.61 -16.12 -2.07
C LEU A 77 -8.53 -16.79 -2.94
N ALA A 78 -8.86 -17.90 -3.61
CA ALA A 78 -7.93 -18.59 -4.50
C ALA A 78 -7.52 -17.72 -5.70
N GLU A 79 -8.45 -17.02 -6.34
CA GLU A 79 -8.15 -16.10 -7.45
C GLU A 79 -7.31 -14.91 -6.97
N LYS A 80 -7.63 -14.33 -5.81
CA LYS A 80 -6.84 -13.27 -5.19
C LYS A 80 -5.40 -13.72 -4.95
N LEU A 81 -5.22 -14.89 -4.32
CA LEU A 81 -3.91 -15.44 -4.01
C LEU A 81 -3.11 -15.84 -5.26
N GLN A 82 -3.78 -16.27 -6.32
CA GLN A 82 -3.11 -16.54 -7.60
C GLN A 82 -2.58 -15.24 -8.23
N ARG A 83 -3.38 -14.18 -8.25
CA ARG A 83 -2.95 -12.86 -8.76
C ARG A 83 -1.84 -12.28 -7.90
N ASP A 84 -1.96 -12.40 -6.58
CA ASP A 84 -0.96 -12.01 -5.59
C ASP A 84 0.39 -12.71 -5.81
N LYS A 85 0.37 -14.01 -6.14
CA LYS A 85 1.58 -14.76 -6.52
C LYS A 85 2.24 -14.17 -7.76
N LEU A 86 1.47 -13.82 -8.78
CA LEU A 86 1.99 -13.24 -10.02
C LEU A 86 2.58 -11.84 -9.79
N ARG A 87 1.93 -11.00 -8.97
CA ARG A 87 2.46 -9.69 -8.58
C ARG A 87 3.80 -9.81 -7.87
N ALA A 88 3.88 -10.65 -6.85
CA ALA A 88 5.11 -10.85 -6.09
C ALA A 88 6.26 -11.31 -7.00
N ALA A 89 6.00 -12.28 -7.89
CA ALA A 89 6.99 -12.77 -8.85
C ALA A 89 7.41 -11.69 -9.86
N ASN A 90 6.51 -10.79 -10.27
CA ASN A 90 6.85 -9.66 -11.14
C ASN A 90 7.79 -8.67 -10.44
N ILE A 91 7.47 -8.27 -9.20
CA ILE A 91 8.31 -7.36 -8.40
C ILE A 91 9.70 -7.96 -8.18
N GLN A 92 9.77 -9.23 -7.77
CA GLN A 92 11.04 -9.93 -7.56
C GLN A 92 11.86 -10.01 -8.85
N ARG A 93 11.23 -10.30 -10.00
CA ARG A 93 11.91 -10.35 -11.30
C ARG A 93 12.47 -9.00 -11.71
N LYS A 94 11.70 -7.92 -11.55
CA LYS A 94 12.17 -6.55 -11.83
C LYS A 94 13.39 -6.23 -10.98
N PHE A 95 13.33 -6.55 -9.69
CA PHE A 95 14.43 -6.33 -8.77
C PHE A 95 15.67 -7.13 -9.14
N SER A 96 15.52 -8.43 -9.41
CA SER A 96 16.63 -9.29 -9.84
C SER A 96 17.23 -8.85 -11.19
N ALA A 97 16.41 -8.39 -12.14
CA ALA A 97 16.89 -7.92 -13.44
C ALA A 97 17.71 -6.62 -13.31
N ALA A 98 17.27 -5.68 -12.47
CA ALA A 98 18.05 -4.45 -12.25
C ALA A 98 19.36 -4.70 -11.49
N ILE A 99 19.40 -5.72 -10.63
CA ILE A 99 20.54 -6.02 -9.73
C ILE A 99 21.42 -7.17 -10.29
N GLY A 100 21.20 -7.56 -11.54
CA GLY A 100 21.77 -8.76 -12.17
C GLY A 100 23.26 -8.72 -12.53
N ILE A 101 24.16 -8.32 -11.62
CA ILE A 101 25.53 -8.88 -11.44
C ILE A 101 25.81 -8.95 -9.92
N GLY A 102 25.59 -10.13 -9.33
CA GLY A 102 26.29 -10.60 -8.11
C GLY A 102 26.22 -9.76 -6.83
N GLY A 103 25.15 -9.93 -6.06
CA GLY A 103 25.15 -9.67 -4.61
C GLY A 103 24.77 -8.25 -4.17
N ALA A 104 24.00 -8.19 -3.09
CA ALA A 104 23.74 -7.05 -2.22
C ALA A 104 24.17 -5.66 -2.74
N PHE A 105 23.21 -4.83 -3.15
CA PHE A 105 23.38 -3.38 -3.30
C PHE A 105 24.70 -2.94 -4.00
N GLN A 106 25.11 -3.60 -5.08
CA GLN A 106 26.16 -3.08 -5.94
C GLN A 106 25.94 -3.39 -7.43
N GLN A 107 26.38 -2.42 -8.23
CA GLN A 107 25.99 -2.03 -9.58
C GLN A 107 26.58 -2.93 -10.68
N SER A 108 25.80 -3.35 -11.69
CA SER A 108 26.15 -3.30 -13.14
C SER A 108 25.19 -4.07 -14.06
N ASP A 109 25.21 -3.68 -15.33
CA ASP A 109 24.16 -3.76 -16.37
C ASP A 109 23.95 -5.13 -17.04
N ALA A 110 22.67 -5.53 -17.16
CA ALA A 110 22.17 -6.39 -18.24
C ALA A 110 20.69 -6.10 -18.55
N THR A 111 20.38 -5.88 -19.83
CA THR A 111 19.11 -5.32 -20.30
C THR A 111 18.03 -6.40 -20.51
N VAL A 112 16.98 -6.37 -19.69
CA VAL A 112 15.66 -7.01 -19.94
C VAL A 112 14.63 -5.88 -20.02
N PRO A 113 13.63 -5.91 -20.93
CA PRO A 113 12.71 -4.78 -21.14
C PRO A 113 12.05 -4.33 -19.83
N THR A 114 12.46 -3.15 -19.37
CA THR A 114 12.11 -2.50 -18.09
C THR A 114 10.73 -1.85 -18.10
N THR A 115 9.93 -1.99 -19.17
CA THR A 115 8.66 -1.26 -19.39
C THR A 115 7.47 -1.82 -18.62
N LEU A 116 7.67 -2.64 -17.58
CA LEU A 116 6.58 -3.28 -16.86
C LEU A 116 6.18 -2.44 -15.63
N GLY A 117 4.88 -2.22 -15.38
CA GLY A 117 4.26 -1.89 -14.09
C GLY A 117 3.98 -3.15 -13.25
N THR A 118 3.37 -3.03 -12.07
CA THR A 118 3.03 -4.19 -11.20
C THR A 118 1.59 -4.68 -11.42
N SER A 119 1.23 -5.94 -11.13
CA SER A 119 -0.11 -6.47 -11.48
C SER A 119 -1.25 -5.67 -10.81
N LEU A 120 -2.20 -5.16 -11.60
CA LEU A 120 -3.32 -4.34 -11.12
C LEU A 120 -4.46 -5.16 -10.51
N ASN A 121 -4.65 -6.40 -10.94
CA ASN A 121 -5.74 -7.26 -10.48
C ASN A 121 -5.67 -7.65 -8.98
N THR A 122 -4.62 -7.20 -8.29
CA THR A 122 -4.36 -7.37 -6.86
C THR A 122 -4.57 -6.09 -6.05
N LEU A 123 -4.73 -4.93 -6.69
CA LEU A 123 -4.97 -3.66 -6.01
C LEU A 123 -6.36 -3.68 -5.38
N GLU A 124 -6.40 -3.54 -4.06
CA GLU A 124 -7.62 -3.67 -3.26
C GLU A 124 -8.19 -2.35 -2.76
N TYR A 125 -7.49 -1.24 -2.92
CA TYR A 125 -7.84 0.03 -2.27
C TYR A 125 -7.98 1.18 -3.26
N VAL A 126 -9.00 2.00 -3.03
CA VAL A 126 -9.36 3.15 -3.86
C VAL A 126 -9.47 4.43 -3.05
N ILE A 127 -9.24 5.54 -3.73
CA ILE A 127 -9.52 6.90 -3.26
C ILE A 127 -10.35 7.62 -4.32
N THR A 128 -10.98 8.72 -3.94
CA THR A 128 -11.67 9.62 -4.87
C THR A 128 -10.93 10.95 -4.95
N VAL A 129 -10.66 11.40 -6.16
CA VAL A 129 -10.02 12.69 -6.47
C VAL A 129 -10.88 13.48 -7.44
N GLY A 130 -10.61 14.77 -7.61
CA GLY A 130 -11.13 15.55 -8.73
C GLY A 130 -10.04 15.82 -9.76
N LEU A 131 -10.38 15.86 -11.04
CA LEU A 131 -9.46 16.16 -12.13
C LEU A 131 -10.10 17.18 -13.07
N GLY A 132 -9.34 18.16 -13.54
CA GLY A 132 -9.82 19.17 -14.48
C GLY A 132 -10.31 20.48 -13.86
N SER A 133 -10.68 21.42 -14.72
CA SER A 133 -11.32 22.69 -14.36
C SER A 133 -12.54 22.97 -15.25
N PRO A 134 -13.78 22.78 -14.76
CA PRO A 134 -14.15 22.37 -13.40
C PRO A 134 -13.73 20.92 -13.10
N ALA A 135 -13.48 20.65 -11.82
CA ALA A 135 -13.06 19.31 -11.39
C ALA A 135 -14.19 18.29 -11.57
N VAL A 136 -13.86 17.17 -12.21
CA VAL A 136 -14.72 15.97 -12.31
C VAL A 136 -14.18 14.87 -11.40
N THR A 137 -15.08 14.18 -10.73
CA THR A 137 -14.75 13.08 -9.81
C THR A 137 -14.14 11.90 -10.57
N GLN A 138 -13.07 11.33 -10.03
CA GLN A 138 -12.46 10.09 -10.49
C GLN A 138 -12.13 9.22 -9.27
N THR A 139 -12.63 8.00 -9.26
CA THR A 139 -12.35 6.95 -8.29
C THR A 139 -11.26 6.02 -8.80
N VAL A 140 -10.09 6.10 -8.18
CA VAL A 140 -8.84 5.50 -8.68
C VAL A 140 -8.23 4.53 -7.68
N LEU A 141 -7.57 3.49 -8.19
CA LEU A 141 -6.77 2.57 -7.38
C LEU A 141 -5.50 3.26 -6.87
N ILE A 142 -5.00 2.87 -5.70
CA ILE A 142 -3.69 3.34 -5.20
C ILE A 142 -2.63 2.24 -5.29
N ASP A 143 -1.41 2.61 -5.67
CA ASP A 143 -0.33 1.65 -5.87
C ASP A 143 1.05 2.18 -5.51
N THR A 144 1.69 1.66 -4.46
CA THR A 144 3.09 1.98 -4.13
C THR A 144 4.12 1.29 -5.04
N GLY A 145 3.66 0.39 -5.93
CA GLY A 145 4.46 -0.31 -6.93
C GLY A 145 4.35 0.24 -8.35
N SER A 146 3.76 1.42 -8.55
CA SER A 146 3.65 2.11 -9.84
C SER A 146 3.87 3.61 -9.69
N ASP A 147 4.43 4.26 -10.72
CA ASP A 147 4.76 5.68 -10.70
C ASP A 147 3.79 6.52 -11.55
N VAL A 148 3.57 6.19 -12.83
CA VAL A 148 2.64 6.94 -13.68
C VAL A 148 1.19 6.74 -13.23
N SER A 149 0.58 7.82 -12.75
CA SER A 149 -0.87 7.93 -12.57
C SER A 149 -1.57 8.09 -13.92
N TRP A 150 -2.77 7.54 -14.06
CA TRP A 150 -3.57 7.64 -15.28
C TRP A 150 -5.07 7.51 -14.99
N VAL A 151 -5.89 8.02 -15.90
CA VAL A 151 -7.36 7.85 -15.92
C VAL A 151 -7.85 7.61 -17.36
N GLN A 152 -9.04 7.02 -17.51
CA GLN A 152 -9.66 6.84 -18.83
C GLN A 152 -10.22 8.16 -19.38
N CYS A 153 -9.87 8.44 -20.64
CA CYS A 153 -10.16 9.71 -21.30
C CYS A 153 -10.97 9.55 -22.58
N LYS A 154 -11.70 10.61 -22.93
CA LYS A 154 -12.32 10.76 -24.26
C LYS A 154 -11.34 11.32 -25.30
N PRO A 155 -11.47 10.91 -26.58
CA PRO A 155 -12.24 9.74 -27.02
C PRO A 155 -11.58 8.46 -26.50
N CYS A 156 -12.38 7.49 -26.08
CA CYS A 156 -11.84 6.16 -25.80
C CYS A 156 -12.15 5.21 -26.94
N SER A 157 -11.11 4.62 -27.52
CA SER A 157 -11.23 3.63 -28.59
C SER A 157 -11.47 2.23 -28.03
N GLN A 158 -10.82 1.88 -26.91
CA GLN A 158 -10.99 0.61 -26.23
C GLN A 158 -10.77 0.80 -24.72
N CYS A 159 -11.82 0.74 -23.92
CA CYS A 159 -11.83 1.01 -22.48
C CYS A 159 -12.63 -0.06 -21.75
N HIS A 160 -12.31 -0.34 -20.49
CA HIS A 160 -13.25 -1.08 -19.64
C HIS A 160 -14.36 -0.15 -19.13
N SER A 161 -15.45 -0.76 -18.69
CA SER A 161 -16.51 -0.01 -18.01
C SER A 161 -16.00 0.51 -16.67
N GLN A 162 -16.26 1.77 -16.34
CA GLN A 162 -15.83 2.39 -15.08
C GLN A 162 -17.01 3.01 -14.32
N ALA A 163 -16.79 3.43 -13.07
CA ALA A 163 -17.82 3.93 -12.19
C ALA A 163 -18.20 5.38 -12.48
N ASP A 164 -17.20 6.26 -12.61
CA ASP A 164 -17.41 7.68 -12.91
C ASP A 164 -17.32 7.93 -14.43
N PRO A 165 -17.79 9.06 -14.97
CA PRO A 165 -17.66 9.35 -16.39
C PRO A 165 -16.20 9.45 -16.84
N LEU A 166 -15.93 9.03 -18.09
CA LEU A 166 -14.62 9.23 -18.74
C LEU A 166 -14.24 10.70 -18.65
N PHE A 167 -12.98 10.96 -18.29
CA PHE A 167 -12.45 12.31 -18.29
C PHE A 167 -12.51 12.89 -19.71
N ASP A 168 -13.04 14.10 -19.87
CA ASP A 168 -13.16 14.77 -21.17
C ASP A 168 -12.16 15.94 -21.24
N PRO A 169 -11.01 15.76 -21.90
CA PRO A 169 -10.01 16.81 -22.03
C PRO A 169 -10.55 18.13 -22.59
N SER A 170 -11.56 18.08 -23.46
CA SER A 170 -12.15 19.26 -24.08
C SER A 170 -13.02 20.08 -23.13
N SER A 171 -13.45 19.48 -22.02
CA SER A 171 -14.30 20.11 -21.01
C SER A 171 -13.51 20.73 -19.85
N SER A 172 -12.19 20.53 -19.81
CA SER A 172 -11.31 21.14 -18.81
C SER A 172 -10.56 22.33 -19.39
N SER A 173 -10.67 23.50 -18.76
CA SER A 173 -9.96 24.71 -19.19
C SER A 173 -8.47 24.70 -18.86
N THR A 174 -8.00 23.76 -18.03
CA THR A 174 -6.61 23.62 -17.60
C THR A 174 -5.92 22.37 -18.14
N TYR A 175 -6.60 21.60 -18.99
CA TYR A 175 -5.99 20.47 -19.70
C TYR A 175 -4.94 20.94 -20.70
N SER A 176 -3.76 20.32 -20.66
CA SER A 176 -2.69 20.55 -21.62
C SER A 176 -1.95 19.26 -21.96
N PRO A 177 -2.00 18.76 -23.21
CA PRO A 177 -1.20 17.61 -23.62
C PRO A 177 0.27 18.02 -23.82
N PHE A 178 1.20 17.15 -23.43
CA PHE A 178 2.62 17.43 -23.64
C PHE A 178 3.01 17.24 -25.11
N SER A 179 3.87 18.12 -25.63
CA SER A 179 4.48 17.93 -26.94
C SER A 179 5.51 16.79 -26.88
N CYS A 180 5.68 16.06 -27.99
CA CYS A 180 6.54 14.89 -27.99
C CYS A 180 8.02 15.21 -27.73
N GLY A 181 8.50 16.36 -28.19
CA GLY A 181 9.88 16.83 -27.94
C GLY A 181 10.10 17.44 -26.56
N SER A 182 9.09 17.47 -25.68
CA SER A 182 9.23 18.06 -24.35
C SER A 182 10.15 17.23 -23.45
N ALA A 183 10.82 17.92 -22.52
CA ALA A 183 11.61 17.26 -21.47
C ALA A 183 10.74 16.30 -20.63
N THR A 184 9.50 16.70 -20.33
CA THR A 184 8.52 15.87 -19.63
C THR A 184 8.24 14.55 -20.36
N CYS A 185 8.08 14.59 -21.69
CA CYS A 185 7.90 13.38 -22.48
C CYS A 185 9.12 12.46 -22.44
N THR A 186 10.32 13.05 -22.51
CA THR A 186 11.58 12.30 -22.44
C THR A 186 11.76 11.63 -21.07
N GLN A 187 11.30 12.28 -19.99
CA GLN A 187 11.39 11.76 -18.62
C GLN A 187 10.55 10.50 -18.36
N LEU A 188 9.52 10.22 -19.19
CA LEU A 188 8.78 8.95 -19.11
C LEU A 188 9.68 7.73 -19.33
N GLY A 189 10.79 7.89 -20.05
CA GLY A 189 11.76 6.82 -20.30
C GLY A 189 11.09 5.57 -20.86
N GLN A 190 11.04 4.51 -20.05
CA GLN A 190 10.49 3.21 -20.42
C GLN A 190 8.95 3.19 -20.51
N GLU A 191 8.28 4.19 -19.94
CA GLU A 191 6.82 4.37 -20.01
C GLU A 191 6.45 5.35 -21.14
N GLY A 192 7.42 5.82 -21.92
CA GLY A 192 7.18 6.58 -23.14
C GLY A 192 6.79 5.65 -24.30
N ASN A 193 5.81 6.06 -25.10
CA ASN A 193 5.29 5.30 -26.24
C ASN A 193 5.43 6.06 -27.57
N GLY A 194 6.40 6.96 -27.65
CA GLY A 194 6.65 7.79 -28.83
C GLY A 194 5.64 8.93 -29.00
N CYS A 195 5.37 9.29 -30.26
CA CYS A 195 4.55 10.44 -30.61
C CYS A 195 3.28 10.02 -31.35
N SER A 196 2.18 10.72 -31.09
CA SER A 196 1.01 10.66 -31.97
C SER A 196 1.28 11.38 -33.30
N SER A 197 0.39 11.20 -34.27
CA SER A 197 0.42 11.94 -35.54
C SER A 197 0.37 13.47 -35.35
N SER A 198 -0.27 13.92 -34.27
CA SER A 198 -0.35 15.33 -33.87
C SER A 198 0.85 15.81 -33.03
N GLN A 199 1.95 15.06 -33.00
CA GLN A 199 3.17 15.38 -32.24
C GLN A 199 2.94 15.51 -30.72
N GLN A 200 1.94 14.82 -30.18
CA GLN A 200 1.71 14.75 -28.74
C GLN A 200 2.46 13.56 -28.13
N CYS A 201 2.95 13.74 -26.91
CA CYS A 201 3.62 12.69 -26.15
C CYS A 201 2.64 11.55 -25.87
N GLN A 202 3.03 10.31 -26.17
CA GLN A 202 2.26 9.13 -25.82
C GLN A 202 2.94 8.39 -24.67
N TYR A 203 2.15 7.82 -23.76
CA TYR A 203 2.63 6.95 -22.70
C TYR A 203 2.11 5.52 -22.88
N ILE A 204 2.79 4.59 -22.22
CA ILE A 204 2.38 3.21 -22.08
C ILE A 204 2.76 2.71 -20.70
N VAL A 205 1.83 2.03 -20.03
CA VAL A 205 2.15 1.20 -18.86
C VAL A 205 1.72 -0.22 -19.16
N LYS A 206 2.64 -1.18 -19.01
CA LYS A 206 2.38 -2.61 -19.17
C LYS A 206 2.49 -3.32 -17.84
N TYR A 207 1.40 -3.74 -17.22
CA TYR A 207 1.45 -4.32 -15.89
C TYR A 207 1.90 -5.78 -15.88
N GLY A 208 2.30 -6.26 -14.70
CA GLY A 208 2.81 -7.62 -14.52
C GLY A 208 1.78 -8.75 -14.71
N ASP A 209 0.51 -8.40 -14.87
CA ASP A 209 -0.58 -9.30 -15.26
C ASP A 209 -1.00 -9.13 -16.74
N ASP A 210 -0.10 -8.58 -17.55
CA ASP A 210 -0.25 -8.33 -18.99
C ASP A 210 -1.34 -7.31 -19.34
N SER A 211 -1.96 -6.67 -18.35
CA SER A 211 -2.85 -5.53 -18.59
C SER A 211 -2.05 -4.32 -19.05
N THR A 212 -2.64 -3.49 -19.92
CA THR A 212 -1.93 -2.36 -20.53
C THR A 212 -2.84 -1.16 -20.66
N THR A 213 -2.28 0.03 -20.44
CA THR A 213 -2.93 1.33 -20.70
C THR A 213 -2.02 2.14 -21.62
N THR A 214 -2.59 2.77 -22.64
CA THR A 214 -1.91 3.70 -23.52
C THR A 214 -2.78 4.90 -23.85
N GLY A 215 -2.12 6.03 -24.08
CA GLY A 215 -2.79 7.26 -24.48
C GLY A 215 -1.84 8.43 -24.48
N THR A 216 -2.41 9.63 -24.32
CA THR A 216 -1.64 10.87 -24.35
C THR A 216 -1.14 11.22 -22.96
N TYR A 217 0.14 11.54 -22.83
CA TYR A 217 0.67 12.08 -21.57
C TYR A 217 0.39 13.57 -21.50
N SER A 218 -0.26 13.99 -20.42
CA SER A 218 -0.85 15.32 -20.29
C SER A 218 -0.71 15.85 -18.88
N SER A 219 -0.98 17.14 -18.71
CA SER A 219 -1.17 17.78 -17.42
C SER A 219 -2.56 18.37 -17.28
N ASP A 220 -3.08 18.40 -16.05
CA ASP A 220 -4.29 19.13 -15.69
C ASP A 220 -4.28 19.49 -14.19
N THR A 221 -5.28 20.19 -13.71
CA THR A 221 -5.49 20.46 -12.29
C THR A 221 -6.00 19.22 -11.58
N LEU A 222 -5.25 18.74 -10.57
CA LEU A 222 -5.70 17.72 -9.65
C LEU A 222 -6.33 18.37 -8.42
N ALA A 223 -7.61 18.11 -8.18
CA ALA A 223 -8.33 18.53 -6.99
C ALA A 223 -8.29 17.43 -5.92
N LEU A 224 -7.80 17.81 -4.76
CA LEU A 224 -7.58 16.98 -3.60
C LEU A 224 -8.36 17.63 -2.44
N GLY A 225 -9.65 17.29 -2.35
CA GLY A 225 -10.58 17.95 -1.42
C GLY A 225 -10.68 19.45 -1.72
N SER A 226 -10.28 20.28 -0.76
CA SER A 226 -10.23 21.75 -0.92
C SER A 226 -8.90 22.28 -1.49
N ASN A 227 -7.89 21.42 -1.65
CA ASN A 227 -6.60 21.80 -2.22
C ASN A 227 -6.56 21.45 -3.70
N THR A 228 -5.77 22.18 -4.47
CA THR A 228 -5.50 21.89 -5.87
C THR A 228 -4.01 21.83 -6.12
N VAL A 229 -3.63 20.97 -7.06
CA VAL A 229 -2.28 20.86 -7.61
C VAL A 229 -2.41 21.18 -9.09
N SER A 230 -1.83 22.31 -9.51
CA SER A 230 -1.76 22.68 -10.92
C SER A 230 -0.76 21.80 -11.66
N ASP A 231 -0.96 21.64 -12.95
CA ASP A 231 -0.02 20.95 -13.85
C ASP A 231 0.33 19.52 -13.42
N PHE A 232 -0.60 18.83 -12.74
CA PHE A 232 -0.43 17.44 -12.37
C PHE A 232 -0.36 16.57 -13.63
N GLN A 233 0.73 15.84 -13.77
CA GLN A 233 1.08 15.04 -14.94
C GLN A 233 0.49 13.64 -14.79
N PHE A 234 -0.23 13.19 -15.81
CA PHE A 234 -0.88 11.89 -15.81
C PHE A 234 -1.05 11.34 -17.23
N GLY A 235 -1.26 10.04 -17.31
CA GLY A 235 -1.68 9.37 -18.52
C GLY A 235 -3.18 9.54 -18.78
N CYS A 236 -3.52 10.18 -19.89
CA CYS A 236 -4.89 10.27 -20.38
C CYS A 236 -5.14 9.07 -21.32
N SER A 237 -5.67 7.99 -20.75
CA SER A 237 -5.77 6.68 -21.40
C SER A 237 -6.86 6.65 -22.47
N ASN A 238 -6.53 6.17 -23.67
CA ASN A 238 -7.47 6.06 -24.80
C ASN A 238 -7.66 4.61 -25.26
N VAL A 239 -6.72 3.72 -24.92
CA VAL A 239 -6.72 2.30 -25.28
C VAL A 239 -6.20 1.48 -24.11
N GLU A 240 -7.00 0.50 -23.73
CA GLU A 240 -6.74 -0.36 -22.59
C GLU A 240 -7.01 -1.82 -22.91
N SER A 241 -6.30 -2.71 -22.23
CA SER A 241 -6.45 -4.15 -22.38
C SER A 241 -6.20 -4.84 -21.04
N GLY A 242 -6.95 -5.91 -20.76
CA GLY A 242 -6.75 -6.73 -19.56
C GLY A 242 -7.33 -6.18 -18.26
N PHE A 243 -8.09 -5.08 -18.30
CA PHE A 243 -8.83 -4.57 -17.14
C PHE A 243 -10.26 -5.12 -17.09
N ASN A 244 -10.66 -5.52 -15.89
CA ASN A 244 -12.02 -5.95 -15.58
C ASN A 244 -12.38 -5.49 -14.17
N ASP A 245 -12.32 -4.19 -13.95
CA ASP A 245 -12.77 -3.55 -12.73
C ASP A 245 -13.69 -2.36 -13.04
N GLN A 246 -13.97 -1.53 -12.05
CA GLN A 246 -14.83 -0.35 -12.18
C GLN A 246 -14.07 0.93 -11.78
N ALA A 247 -12.77 0.84 -11.49
CA ALA A 247 -11.97 2.01 -11.18
C ALA A 247 -11.74 2.80 -12.47
N ASP A 248 -11.64 4.12 -12.33
CA ASP A 248 -11.48 5.01 -13.47
C ASP A 248 -10.01 5.13 -13.90
N GLY A 249 -9.11 4.59 -13.09
CA GLY A 249 -7.68 4.58 -13.32
C GLY A 249 -6.90 4.27 -12.05
N LEU A 250 -5.67 4.80 -11.99
CA LEU A 250 -4.71 4.52 -10.94
C LEU A 250 -3.92 5.78 -10.54
N MET A 251 -3.65 5.91 -9.25
CA MET A 251 -2.72 6.87 -8.69
C MET A 251 -1.45 6.17 -8.20
N GLY A 252 -0.34 6.47 -8.86
CA GLY A 252 0.98 5.95 -8.52
C GLY A 252 1.52 6.61 -7.27
N LEU A 253 1.81 5.81 -6.25
CA LEU A 253 2.45 6.22 -5.00
C LEU A 253 3.93 5.80 -4.94
N GLY A 254 4.48 5.27 -6.04
CA GLY A 254 5.90 4.91 -6.17
C GLY A 254 6.83 6.10 -5.96
N GLY A 255 8.14 5.84 -5.96
CA GLY A 255 9.14 6.85 -5.64
C GLY A 255 9.82 7.51 -6.83
N ALA A 256 9.35 7.32 -8.07
CA ALA A 256 9.86 8.03 -9.24
C ALA A 256 9.11 9.36 -9.47
N ALA A 257 9.65 10.20 -10.36
CA ALA A 257 9.21 11.58 -10.58
C ALA A 257 7.74 11.71 -10.99
N GLN A 258 7.20 10.70 -11.67
CA GLN A 258 5.82 10.64 -12.18
C GLN A 258 4.78 10.34 -11.10
N SER A 259 5.20 9.88 -9.92
CA SER A 259 4.29 9.55 -8.82
C SER A 259 3.56 10.78 -8.26
N LEU A 260 2.35 10.56 -7.74
CA LEU A 260 1.58 11.56 -7.00
C LEU A 260 2.43 12.18 -5.87
N VAL A 261 3.19 11.35 -5.17
CA VAL A 261 4.02 11.78 -4.03
C VAL A 261 5.12 12.73 -4.48
N SER A 262 5.81 12.43 -5.59
CA SER A 262 6.90 13.27 -6.09
C SER A 262 6.39 14.57 -6.70
N GLN A 263 5.32 14.51 -7.49
CA GLN A 263 4.75 15.70 -8.14
C GLN A 263 4.16 16.70 -7.12
N THR A 264 3.64 16.20 -6.00
CA THR A 264 3.00 17.06 -4.98
C THR A 264 3.92 17.42 -3.82
N ALA A 265 5.18 16.97 -3.83
CA ALA A 265 6.14 17.21 -2.76
C ALA A 265 6.46 18.70 -2.54
N GLY A 266 6.37 19.53 -3.58
CA GLY A 266 6.55 20.99 -3.44
C GLY A 266 5.44 21.66 -2.61
N THR A 267 4.24 21.07 -2.59
CA THR A 267 3.07 21.59 -1.88
C THR A 267 2.89 20.94 -0.51
N PHE A 268 3.02 19.62 -0.43
CA PHE A 268 2.74 18.86 0.80
C PHE A 268 4.01 18.33 1.50
N GLY A 269 5.19 18.50 0.90
CA GLY A 269 6.41 17.85 1.37
C GLY A 269 6.53 16.40 0.92
N SER A 270 7.73 15.82 1.07
CA SER A 270 8.07 14.47 0.59
C SER A 270 7.69 13.35 1.58
N ALA A 271 6.56 13.49 2.27
CA ALA A 271 6.06 12.48 3.21
C ALA A 271 4.59 12.20 2.96
N PHE A 272 4.22 10.93 2.86
CA PHE A 272 2.82 10.51 2.78
C PHE A 272 2.58 9.32 3.72
N SER A 273 1.33 9.09 4.09
CA SER A 273 0.95 7.92 4.88
C SER A 273 -0.40 7.39 4.42
N TYR A 274 -0.68 6.13 4.70
CA TYR A 274 -2.05 5.61 4.61
C TYR A 274 -2.35 4.70 5.79
N CYS A 275 -3.63 4.55 6.08
CA CYS A 275 -4.12 3.47 6.92
C CYS A 275 -5.09 2.61 6.12
N LEU A 276 -4.79 1.32 5.99
CA LEU A 276 -5.66 0.36 5.33
C LEU A 276 -6.64 -0.21 6.36
N PRO A 277 -7.96 -0.20 6.10
CA PRO A 277 -8.94 -0.64 7.08
C PRO A 277 -8.80 -2.15 7.38
N PRO A 278 -9.16 -2.58 8.61
CA PRO A 278 -9.09 -4.00 9.01
C PRO A 278 -10.04 -4.88 8.20
N THR A 279 -11.23 -4.36 7.88
CA THR A 279 -12.26 -5.05 7.09
C THR A 279 -12.72 -4.19 5.92
N PRO A 280 -13.27 -4.80 4.84
CA PRO A 280 -13.87 -4.04 3.75
C PRO A 280 -15.05 -3.15 4.17
N GLY A 281 -15.67 -3.43 5.34
CA GLY A 281 -16.76 -2.65 5.92
C GLY A 281 -16.36 -1.35 6.58
N SER A 282 -15.07 -1.07 6.65
CA SER A 282 -14.51 0.08 7.35
C SER A 282 -13.74 0.96 6.37
N SER A 283 -13.50 2.21 6.79
CA SER A 283 -12.78 3.20 6.00
C SER A 283 -11.40 3.45 6.59
N GLY A 284 -10.41 3.52 5.72
CA GLY A 284 -9.08 4.01 6.02
C GLY A 284 -8.89 5.43 5.50
N PHE A 285 -7.64 5.83 5.31
CA PHE A 285 -7.29 7.11 4.72
C PHE A 285 -5.94 7.06 3.98
N LEU A 286 -5.74 8.03 3.09
CA LEU A 286 -4.44 8.39 2.52
C LEU A 286 -4.16 9.87 2.85
N THR A 287 -2.97 10.16 3.33
CA THR A 287 -2.51 11.51 3.68
C THR A 287 -1.26 11.89 2.88
N LEU A 288 -1.30 13.03 2.18
CA LEU A 288 -0.11 13.71 1.64
C LEU A 288 0.33 14.80 2.63
N GLY A 289 1.65 14.95 2.83
CA GLY A 289 2.18 15.82 3.89
C GLY A 289 1.92 15.26 5.29
N ALA A 290 2.14 13.95 5.43
CA ALA A 290 1.97 13.26 6.70
C ALA A 290 2.97 13.78 7.75
N GLY A 291 2.53 13.85 9.00
CA GLY A 291 3.39 14.17 10.13
C GLY A 291 4.35 13.01 10.38
N THR A 292 5.55 13.30 10.87
CA THR A 292 6.59 12.27 11.07
C THR A 292 6.78 11.86 12.53
N SER A 293 6.09 12.51 13.46
CA SER A 293 6.13 12.22 14.90
C SER A 293 5.15 11.12 15.30
N GLY A 294 5.50 10.32 16.31
CA GLY A 294 4.60 9.31 16.89
C GLY A 294 4.57 7.97 16.14
N PHE A 295 5.57 7.71 15.30
CA PHE A 295 5.77 6.45 14.59
C PHE A 295 6.95 5.69 15.16
N VAL A 296 6.88 4.36 15.18
CA VAL A 296 8.09 3.52 15.25
C VAL A 296 8.67 3.40 13.84
N THR A 297 9.95 3.72 13.67
CA THR A 297 10.54 3.91 12.33
C THR A 297 11.69 2.97 12.04
N THR A 298 11.78 2.50 10.79
CA THR A 298 12.93 1.80 10.23
C THR A 298 13.54 2.62 9.09
N PRO A 299 14.85 2.52 8.84
CA PRO A 299 15.44 3.07 7.62
C PRO A 299 14.74 2.55 6.37
N MET A 300 14.48 3.46 5.43
CA MET A 300 13.98 3.16 4.09
C MET A 300 15.16 2.81 3.18
N LEU A 301 15.07 1.69 2.50
CA LEU A 301 16.02 1.29 1.45
C LEU A 301 15.50 1.76 0.11
N ARG A 302 16.38 2.34 -0.71
CA ARG A 302 16.05 2.87 -2.03
C ARG A 302 17.11 2.44 -3.04
N SER A 303 16.68 2.21 -4.27
CA SER A 303 17.56 1.94 -5.40
C SER A 303 17.37 3.03 -6.45
N SER A 304 18.45 3.63 -6.93
CA SER A 304 18.40 4.56 -8.06
C SER A 304 18.05 3.86 -9.38
N GLN A 305 18.32 2.56 -9.49
CA GLN A 305 17.98 1.76 -10.67
C GLN A 305 16.50 1.38 -10.71
N ILE A 306 15.85 1.28 -9.54
CA ILE A 306 14.41 1.02 -9.44
C ILE A 306 13.80 1.98 -8.42
N PRO A 307 13.65 3.26 -8.79
CA PRO A 307 13.14 4.30 -7.89
C PRO A 307 11.66 4.11 -7.56
N THR A 308 10.93 3.21 -8.21
CA THR A 308 9.53 2.92 -7.85
C THR A 308 9.38 2.44 -6.41
N PHE A 309 10.23 1.49 -5.96
CA PHE A 309 9.93 0.71 -4.76
C PHE A 309 10.54 1.26 -3.46
N TYR A 310 9.76 1.23 -2.39
CA TYR A 310 10.23 1.53 -1.04
C TYR A 310 10.64 0.24 -0.32
N GLY A 311 11.93 0.11 -0.02
CA GLY A 311 12.46 -1.05 0.69
C GLY A 311 12.56 -0.83 2.20
N VAL A 312 12.56 -1.93 2.94
CA VAL A 312 12.83 -2.04 4.37
C VAL A 312 13.62 -3.32 4.63
N ARG A 313 14.15 -3.50 5.84
CA ARG A 313 14.85 -4.73 6.22
C ARG A 313 14.27 -5.31 7.49
N LEU A 314 13.75 -6.52 7.40
CA LEU A 314 13.44 -7.35 8.56
C LEU A 314 14.75 -7.87 9.19
N GLN A 315 14.74 -8.08 10.50
CA GLN A 315 15.85 -8.66 11.24
C GLN A 315 15.42 -9.85 12.09
N ALA A 316 14.18 -9.86 12.55
CA ALA A 316 13.61 -10.97 13.29
C ALA A 316 12.08 -10.99 13.17
N ILE A 317 11.50 -12.10 13.60
CA ILE A 317 10.06 -12.28 13.76
C ILE A 317 9.84 -12.78 15.19
N ARG A 318 8.81 -12.28 15.87
CA ARG A 318 8.36 -12.79 17.17
C ARG A 318 7.02 -13.49 17.01
N VAL A 319 6.85 -14.61 17.70
CA VAL A 319 5.57 -15.33 17.80
C VAL A 319 5.27 -15.58 19.26
N GLY A 320 4.11 -15.11 19.73
CA GLY A 320 3.70 -15.17 21.13
C GLY A 320 4.72 -14.54 22.08
N GLY A 321 5.21 -13.35 21.74
CA GLY A 321 6.25 -12.62 22.48
C GLY A 321 7.68 -13.18 22.32
N THR A 322 7.85 -14.39 21.79
CA THR A 322 9.16 -15.04 21.68
C THR A 322 9.81 -14.76 20.33
N GLN A 323 11.04 -14.24 20.33
CA GLN A 323 11.83 -14.06 19.11
C GLN A 323 12.27 -15.40 18.54
N LEU A 324 11.98 -15.62 17.25
CA LEU A 324 12.37 -16.84 16.55
C LEU A 324 13.87 -16.86 16.26
N ASN A 325 14.48 -18.04 16.33
CA ASN A 325 15.87 -18.25 15.96
C ASN A 325 16.02 -18.34 14.43
N ILE A 326 16.05 -17.18 13.77
CA ILE A 326 16.23 -17.05 12.32
C ILE A 326 17.59 -16.36 12.09
N PRO A 327 18.50 -16.93 11.28
CA PRO A 327 19.75 -16.26 10.92
C PRO A 327 19.48 -14.91 10.25
N SER A 328 20.21 -13.87 10.65
CA SER A 328 20.06 -12.53 10.06
C SER A 328 20.33 -12.50 8.55
N SER A 329 21.17 -13.42 8.04
CA SER A 329 21.44 -13.59 6.62
C SER A 329 20.20 -13.95 5.80
N ALA A 330 19.20 -14.60 6.41
CA ALA A 330 17.94 -14.92 5.74
C ALA A 330 17.18 -13.66 5.30
N PHE A 331 17.40 -12.51 5.95
CA PHE A 331 16.74 -11.24 5.61
C PHE A 331 17.62 -10.30 4.77
N SER A 332 18.78 -10.77 4.30
CA SER A 332 19.79 -9.92 3.63
C SER A 332 19.27 -9.26 2.34
N ALA A 333 18.37 -9.92 1.61
CA ALA A 333 17.75 -9.39 0.40
C ALA A 333 16.89 -8.14 0.67
N GLY A 334 16.43 -7.92 1.92
CA GLY A 334 15.46 -6.88 2.26
C GLY A 334 14.04 -7.26 1.86
N ALA A 335 13.12 -6.30 2.00
CA ALA A 335 11.73 -6.44 1.60
C ALA A 335 11.17 -5.13 1.03
N ILE A 336 10.19 -5.20 0.12
CA ILE A 336 9.46 -4.03 -0.39
C ILE A 336 8.16 -3.83 0.40
N MET A 337 7.85 -2.59 0.73
CA MET A 337 6.52 -2.20 1.22
C MET A 337 5.59 -2.01 0.02
N ASP A 338 4.58 -2.87 -0.10
CA ASP A 338 3.71 -2.88 -1.27
C ASP A 338 2.22 -2.90 -0.90
N SER A 339 1.48 -1.86 -1.30
CA SER A 339 0.03 -1.76 -1.10
C SER A 339 -0.75 -2.69 -2.03
N GLY A 340 -0.14 -3.14 -3.13
CA GLY A 340 -0.78 -3.99 -4.13
C GLY A 340 -0.56 -5.49 -3.93
N THR A 341 0.48 -5.92 -3.23
CA THR A 341 0.63 -7.33 -2.84
C THR A 341 -0.30 -7.61 -1.66
N VAL A 342 -1.14 -8.64 -1.73
CA VAL A 342 -2.14 -8.96 -0.72
C VAL A 342 -1.48 -9.45 0.57
N ILE A 343 -0.66 -10.50 0.50
CA ILE A 343 -0.04 -11.11 1.69
C ILE A 343 1.49 -11.07 1.63
N THR A 344 2.11 -10.96 2.80
CA THR A 344 3.57 -10.86 2.93
C THR A 344 4.29 -12.09 2.37
N ARG A 345 5.37 -11.83 1.62
CA ARG A 345 6.34 -12.81 1.14
C ARG A 345 7.60 -12.76 2.00
N LEU A 346 7.91 -13.87 2.64
CA LEU A 346 9.10 -13.99 3.47
C LEU A 346 10.16 -14.86 2.78
N PRO A 347 11.46 -14.61 3.03
CA PRO A 347 12.52 -15.58 2.76
C PRO A 347 12.15 -16.97 3.29
N ARG A 348 12.51 -18.03 2.56
CA ARG A 348 12.09 -19.40 2.87
C ARG A 348 12.37 -19.80 4.32
N THR A 349 13.58 -19.55 4.81
CA THR A 349 13.99 -19.89 6.18
C THR A 349 13.15 -19.14 7.22
N ALA A 350 12.87 -17.86 6.99
CA ALA A 350 12.04 -17.05 7.89
C ALA A 350 10.58 -17.51 7.90
N TYR A 351 10.01 -17.81 6.72
CA TYR A 351 8.65 -18.34 6.61
C TYR A 351 8.50 -19.69 7.31
N SER A 352 9.44 -20.62 7.10
CA SER A 352 9.39 -21.93 7.75
C SER A 352 9.40 -21.81 9.28
N ALA A 353 10.27 -20.95 9.84
CA ALA A 353 10.30 -20.71 11.28
C ALA A 353 8.99 -20.11 11.80
N LEU A 354 8.43 -19.10 11.11
CA LEU A 354 7.15 -18.49 11.46
C LEU A 354 6.01 -19.52 11.41
N SER A 355 5.85 -20.24 10.29
CA SER A 355 4.81 -21.27 10.11
C SER A 355 4.88 -22.33 11.20
N SER A 356 6.08 -22.85 11.50
CA SER A 356 6.29 -23.86 12.55
C SER A 356 5.92 -23.36 13.94
N ALA A 357 6.38 -22.15 14.31
CA ALA A 357 6.06 -21.56 15.61
C ALA A 357 4.56 -21.25 15.75
N PHE A 358 3.94 -20.71 14.69
CA PHE A 358 2.50 -20.42 14.67
C PHE A 358 1.66 -21.69 14.79
N LYS A 359 2.00 -22.75 14.05
CA LYS A 359 1.37 -24.08 14.17
C LYS A 359 1.51 -24.64 15.59
N ALA A 360 2.66 -24.44 16.23
CA ALA A 360 2.87 -24.88 17.61
C ALA A 360 1.99 -24.13 18.63
N GLY A 361 1.73 -22.84 18.41
CA GLY A 361 0.80 -22.03 19.22
C GLY A 361 -0.68 -22.28 18.93
N MET A 362 -0.99 -22.93 17.80
CA MET A 362 -2.36 -23.19 17.34
C MET A 362 -2.82 -24.64 17.49
N LYS A 363 -2.11 -25.46 18.30
CA LYS A 363 -2.33 -26.91 18.44
C LYS A 363 -3.76 -27.32 18.84
N GLN A 364 -4.50 -26.43 19.50
CA GLN A 364 -5.90 -26.63 19.87
C GLN A 364 -6.85 -26.69 18.66
N TYR A 365 -6.42 -26.18 17.50
CA TYR A 365 -7.22 -26.19 16.27
C TYR A 365 -6.72 -27.27 15.31
N LYS A 366 -7.66 -28.01 14.71
CA LYS A 366 -7.32 -29.02 13.70
C LYS A 366 -6.73 -28.33 12.46
N PRO A 367 -5.68 -28.88 11.83
CA PRO A 367 -5.23 -28.40 10.53
C PRO A 367 -6.34 -28.48 9.48
N ALA A 368 -6.32 -27.54 8.53
CA ALA A 368 -7.18 -27.54 7.35
C ALA A 368 -6.33 -27.60 6.07
N PRO A 369 -6.91 -28.02 4.93
CA PRO A 369 -6.23 -27.94 3.63
C PRO A 369 -5.74 -26.53 3.31
N ALA A 370 -4.65 -26.45 2.57
CA ALA A 370 -4.11 -25.19 2.08
C ALA A 370 -5.13 -24.44 1.21
N SER A 371 -5.08 -23.11 1.25
CA SER A 371 -5.87 -22.23 0.37
C SER A 371 -4.91 -21.51 -0.57
N GLY A 372 -4.79 -22.01 -1.81
CA GLY A 372 -3.81 -21.48 -2.77
C GLY A 372 -2.38 -21.59 -2.22
N ILE A 373 -1.71 -20.45 -2.07
CA ILE A 373 -0.34 -20.37 -1.54
C ILE A 373 -0.25 -20.30 -0.01
N LEU A 374 -1.40 -20.24 0.68
CA LEU A 374 -1.45 -20.28 2.15
C LEU A 374 -1.47 -21.74 2.62
N ASP A 375 -0.38 -22.20 3.22
CA ASP A 375 -0.20 -23.61 3.63
C ASP A 375 -0.41 -23.86 5.14
N THR A 376 -0.68 -22.80 5.91
CA THR A 376 -0.81 -22.84 7.36
C THR A 376 -2.23 -22.46 7.75
N CYS A 377 -3.14 -23.42 7.56
CA CYS A 377 -4.58 -23.24 7.70
C CYS A 377 -5.15 -24.13 8.81
N PHE A 378 -6.23 -23.65 9.44
CA PHE A 378 -6.87 -24.31 10.57
C PHE A 378 -8.38 -24.42 10.36
N ASN A 379 -9.00 -25.42 10.98
CA ASN A 379 -10.43 -25.63 10.96
C ASN A 379 -11.05 -25.04 12.24
N PHE A 380 -11.84 -23.99 12.05
CA PHE A 380 -12.54 -23.30 13.13
C PHE A 380 -14.02 -23.66 13.25
N LYS A 381 -14.48 -24.75 12.62
CA LYS A 381 -15.87 -25.20 12.71
C LYS A 381 -16.28 -25.39 14.17
N GLY A 382 -17.39 -24.76 14.56
CA GLY A 382 -17.94 -24.82 15.91
C GLY A 382 -17.32 -23.83 16.90
N GLN A 383 -16.36 -23.00 16.46
CA GLN A 383 -15.83 -21.89 17.26
C GLN A 383 -16.61 -20.60 16.96
N THR A 384 -16.70 -19.71 17.95
CA THR A 384 -17.22 -18.33 17.78
C THR A 384 -16.10 -17.30 17.82
N SER A 385 -15.05 -17.59 18.59
CA SER A 385 -13.80 -16.84 18.68
C SER A 385 -12.63 -17.82 18.66
N ILE A 386 -11.47 -17.32 18.26
CA ILE A 386 -10.22 -18.08 18.23
C ILE A 386 -9.14 -17.32 19.01
N SER A 387 -8.29 -18.04 19.71
CA SER A 387 -7.09 -17.50 20.35
C SER A 387 -5.89 -17.81 19.46
N ILE A 388 -5.26 -16.77 18.93
CA ILE A 388 -4.11 -16.88 18.03
C ILE A 388 -2.87 -16.30 18.71
N PRO A 389 -1.67 -16.86 18.50
CA PRO A 389 -0.46 -16.26 19.04
C PRO A 389 -0.21 -14.90 18.36
N THR A 390 0.29 -13.94 19.13
CA THR A 390 0.71 -12.63 18.56
C THR A 390 1.87 -12.82 17.59
N VAL A 391 1.96 -11.97 16.57
CA VAL A 391 3.07 -11.98 15.61
C VAL A 391 3.61 -10.57 15.49
N ALA A 392 4.92 -10.40 15.70
CA ALA A 392 5.58 -9.11 15.52
C ALA A 392 6.67 -9.19 14.46
N LEU A 393 6.74 -8.16 13.61
CA LEU A 393 7.82 -7.96 12.65
C LEU A 393 8.86 -7.03 13.28
N VAL A 394 10.11 -7.47 13.35
CA VAL A 394 11.22 -6.67 13.88
C VAL A 394 12.07 -6.18 12.71
N PHE A 395 12.10 -4.87 12.51
CA PHE A 395 12.84 -4.22 11.45
C PHE A 395 14.19 -3.69 11.92
N SER A 396 15.08 -3.41 10.96
CA SER A 396 16.33 -2.70 11.21
C SER A 396 16.09 -1.35 11.88
N GLY A 397 17.02 -0.93 12.73
CA GLY A 397 16.84 0.27 13.56
C GLY A 397 15.97 0.04 14.79
N GLY A 398 15.48 -1.18 15.02
CA GLY A 398 14.81 -1.57 16.27
C GLY A 398 13.29 -1.36 16.29
N ALA A 399 12.67 -0.96 15.16
CA ALA A 399 11.22 -0.89 15.09
C ALA A 399 10.60 -2.29 15.21
N VAL A 400 9.74 -2.46 16.23
CA VAL A 400 8.94 -3.66 16.45
C VAL A 400 7.50 -3.33 16.13
N VAL A 401 6.89 -4.09 15.22
CA VAL A 401 5.51 -3.89 14.77
C VAL A 401 4.71 -5.14 15.12
N ASP A 402 3.95 -5.06 16.21
CA ASP A 402 3.00 -6.11 16.63
C ASP A 402 1.75 -6.07 15.77
N LEU A 403 1.59 -7.06 14.90
CA LEU A 403 0.52 -7.09 13.91
C LEU A 403 -0.86 -7.22 14.55
N ASP A 404 -1.82 -6.48 14.00
CA ASP A 404 -3.24 -6.69 14.30
C ASP A 404 -3.67 -8.11 13.90
N PRO A 405 -4.61 -8.76 14.62
CA PRO A 405 -5.14 -10.07 14.24
C PRO A 405 -5.58 -10.18 12.77
N ASN A 406 -6.14 -9.12 12.20
CA ASN A 406 -6.56 -9.05 10.78
C ASN A 406 -5.37 -8.96 9.81
N GLY A 407 -4.17 -8.63 10.31
CA GLY A 407 -2.89 -8.72 9.60
C GLY A 407 -2.15 -10.04 9.80
N ILE A 408 -2.57 -10.87 10.77
CA ILE A 408 -2.02 -12.21 11.02
C ILE A 408 -2.80 -13.27 10.26
N MET A 409 -4.13 -13.18 10.26
CA MET A 409 -5.02 -14.17 9.69
C MET A 409 -5.75 -13.63 8.45
N LEU A 410 -5.80 -14.43 7.39
CA LEU A 410 -6.63 -14.20 6.22
C LEU A 410 -7.54 -15.40 6.01
N SER A 411 -8.85 -15.20 6.14
CA SER A 411 -9.81 -16.31 6.27
C SER A 411 -9.37 -17.23 7.43
N ASN A 412 -9.15 -18.51 7.19
CA ASN A 412 -8.76 -19.50 8.19
C ASN A 412 -7.26 -19.86 8.17
N CYS A 413 -6.42 -19.04 7.54
CA CYS A 413 -4.99 -19.30 7.36
C CYS A 413 -4.11 -18.16 7.86
N LEU A 414 -2.89 -18.48 8.27
CA LEU A 414 -1.81 -17.51 8.49
C LEU A 414 -1.55 -16.75 7.19
N ALA A 415 -1.60 -15.41 7.22
CA ALA A 415 -1.57 -14.54 6.04
C ALA A 415 -0.15 -14.27 5.50
N PHE A 416 0.67 -15.31 5.40
CA PHE A 416 2.06 -15.23 4.94
C PHE A 416 2.34 -16.37 3.96
N ALA A 417 3.28 -16.15 3.03
CA ALA A 417 3.81 -17.20 2.18
C ALA A 417 5.34 -17.10 2.07
N GLY A 418 6.00 -18.24 1.90
CA GLY A 418 7.44 -18.32 1.70
C GLY A 418 7.83 -18.13 0.23
N ASN A 419 8.97 -17.49 0.01
CA ASN A 419 9.70 -17.51 -1.26
C ASN A 419 10.33 -18.89 -1.52
N SER A 420 10.84 -19.11 -2.74
CA SER A 420 11.59 -20.32 -3.10
C SER A 420 12.89 -20.48 -2.32
N ASP A 421 13.53 -19.37 -1.95
CA ASP A 421 14.82 -19.31 -1.29
C ASP A 421 14.96 -18.03 -0.45
N ASP A 422 16.14 -17.87 0.18
CA ASP A 422 16.44 -16.71 1.04
C ASP A 422 17.05 -15.53 0.27
N THR A 423 17.41 -15.72 -1.00
CA THR A 423 18.00 -14.67 -1.85
C THR A 423 16.93 -13.81 -2.53
N SER A 424 15.73 -14.36 -2.66
CA SER A 424 14.57 -13.68 -3.20
C SER A 424 14.10 -12.56 -2.28
N LEU A 425 13.91 -11.38 -2.85
CA LEU A 425 13.40 -10.18 -2.17
C LEU A 425 12.09 -10.49 -1.44
N GLY A 426 12.00 -10.06 -0.17
CA GLY A 426 10.76 -10.12 0.60
C GLY A 426 9.75 -9.05 0.14
N ILE A 427 8.49 -9.18 0.53
CA ILE A 427 7.46 -8.16 0.30
C ILE A 427 6.57 -8.10 1.53
N ILE A 428 6.40 -6.91 2.11
CA ILE A 428 5.40 -6.65 3.15
C ILE A 428 4.09 -6.28 2.45
N GLY A 429 3.14 -7.21 2.43
CA GLY A 429 1.86 -7.06 1.75
C GLY A 429 0.85 -6.21 2.51
N ASN A 430 -0.25 -5.87 1.86
CA ASN A 430 -1.28 -4.98 2.35
C ASN A 430 -1.99 -5.52 3.60
N VAL A 431 -2.15 -6.85 3.73
CA VAL A 431 -2.81 -7.48 4.88
C VAL A 431 -2.04 -7.15 6.16
N GLN A 432 -0.71 -7.25 6.14
CA GLN A 432 0.15 -6.95 7.29
C GLN A 432 0.25 -5.45 7.60
N GLN A 433 -0.25 -4.60 6.71
CA GLN A 433 -0.26 -3.15 6.87
C GLN A 433 -1.61 -2.62 7.37
N ARG A 434 -2.65 -3.47 7.44
CA ARG A 434 -3.98 -3.06 7.93
C ARG A 434 -3.91 -2.57 9.37
N THR A 435 -4.74 -1.59 9.69
CA THR A 435 -4.85 -0.88 10.99
C THR A 435 -3.69 0.04 11.37
N PHE A 436 -2.56 -0.05 10.66
CA PHE A 436 -1.44 0.85 10.86
C PHE A 436 -1.60 2.06 9.97
N GLU A 437 -1.30 3.24 10.51
CA GLU A 437 -0.80 4.30 9.65
C GLU A 437 0.63 3.97 9.28
N VAL A 438 0.83 3.63 8.00
CA VAL A 438 2.15 3.37 7.41
C VAL A 438 2.64 4.68 6.80
N LEU A 439 3.65 5.26 7.41
CA LEU A 439 4.31 6.49 6.97
C LEU A 439 5.46 6.15 6.01
N TYR A 440 5.50 6.85 4.89
CA TYR A 440 6.60 6.89 3.95
C TYR A 440 7.22 8.29 4.00
N ASN A 441 8.21 8.47 4.88
CA ASN A 441 8.97 9.70 4.97
C ASN A 441 10.12 9.67 3.95
N VAL A 442 9.79 9.92 2.67
CA VAL A 442 10.74 9.82 1.55
C VAL A 442 11.88 10.82 1.71
N GLY A 443 11.58 12.06 2.09
CA GLY A 443 12.59 13.10 2.33
C GLY A 443 13.53 12.79 3.51
N GLY A 444 13.03 12.09 4.54
CA GLY A 444 13.80 11.68 5.71
C GLY A 444 14.39 10.26 5.63
N GLY A 445 14.15 9.52 4.54
CA GLY A 445 14.69 8.17 4.35
C GLY A 445 14.19 7.13 5.36
N ALA A 446 12.92 7.19 5.78
CA ALA A 446 12.36 6.27 6.78
C ALA A 446 10.93 5.79 6.45
N VAL A 447 10.63 4.56 6.86
CA VAL A 447 9.26 4.03 6.91
C VAL A 447 8.83 3.97 8.38
N GLY A 448 7.64 4.47 8.70
CA GLY A 448 7.09 4.52 10.05
C GLY A 448 5.80 3.73 10.18
N PHE A 449 5.54 3.22 11.38
CA PHE A 449 4.31 2.51 11.72
C PHE A 449 3.67 3.09 12.98
N ARG A 450 2.36 3.31 12.94
CA ARG A 450 1.55 3.71 14.11
C ARG A 450 0.28 2.90 14.15
N SER A 451 0.13 2.06 15.17
CA SER A 451 -0.98 1.12 15.33
C SER A 451 -2.31 1.80 15.62
N GLY A 452 -3.42 1.20 15.18
CA GLY A 452 -4.78 1.59 15.53
C GLY A 452 -5.20 2.96 14.97
N ALA A 453 -4.65 3.34 13.82
CA ALA A 453 -5.00 4.60 13.16
C ALA A 453 -6.33 4.50 12.38
N CYS A 454 -6.70 3.27 12.05
CA CYS A 454 -7.96 2.74 11.56
C CYS A 454 -8.00 1.25 11.98
#